data_AF-A0A7I8EP93-F1
#
_entry.id   AF-A0A7I8EP93-F1
#
_cell.length_a   1.000
_cell.length_b   1.000
_cell.length_c   1.000
_cell.angle_alpha   90.00
_cell.angle_beta   90.00
_cell.angle_gamma   90.00
#
_symmetry.space_group_name_H-M   'P 1'
#
loop_
_entity.id
_entity.type
_entity.pdbx_description
1 polymer ?
#
loop_
_entity_poly.entity_id
_entity_poly.type
_entity_poly.pdbx_seq_one_letter_code
_entity_poly.pdbx_strand_id
1 'polypeptide(L)'
;MQEVVSTPLMLNILAYSSQGMSPEEVQTLQASRYIVLEHYVQRLLRKDMKRTYAPERLKHWLAWLAWQMVQRNQTEFYLERMQPGQVGNDRQRHHYQRTVIRIVTIIQCIVCGGLAAWLKGGLKNGVVGSGNGILGLFGGGPGNSMLGWMSPGIGGGSQGGASLIIILGIVIWLVTILVGRDVLPTLTPQAIWHGLFSGLRAGLKLGLAMSVVAVPFFTVEGGLQHGISYGLGIGFFLGIMVGLLRGLGAGLRYEVQKEPEETASFPDRLIDGFTFGCVGGLSFMVVEDLLQVSHQSTLIYSAIVFLFFFFAYGFGGGTSLFPHLAQTIKPAETVTWSWVHMTQDMGMNSKKSVLVALVTGISVSVVIACVSSLFFFNLSYGLHYGLVFGIISGLIVGIAAILTSMLKSGWSSTMLPEDQHTRPNEGIAHSGRNALLGACFFAPLGGIASGIACGIGFGLIGQLATWPVMAMAFTVMLAIIFFVIFATAHGGIAWIEYYTLRWYLWRAGSMPVDYVRFLDAASEYALLRKVGGGYMFSHRLVLEYFAHQFAQSDR
;
A
#
# COMPACT_ATOMS: atom_id res chain seq x y z
N MET A 1 -19.57 16.10 -53.55
CA MET A 1 -18.97 17.46 -53.58
C MET A 1 -19.45 18.37 -52.43
N GLN A 2 -20.72 18.39 -52.04
CA GLN A 2 -21.25 19.38 -51.06
C GLN A 2 -20.97 19.10 -49.57
N GLU A 3 -20.67 17.87 -49.15
CA GLU A 3 -20.46 17.58 -47.73
C GLU A 3 -19.10 18.03 -47.18
N VAL A 4 -18.07 18.17 -48.02
CA VAL A 4 -16.69 18.48 -47.56
C VAL A 4 -16.54 19.97 -47.20
N VAL A 5 -17.42 20.84 -47.72
CA VAL A 5 -17.35 22.31 -47.62
C VAL A 5 -18.38 22.88 -46.61
N SER A 6 -19.17 22.04 -45.95
CA SER A 6 -20.32 22.48 -45.14
C SER A 6 -19.98 23.14 -43.81
N THR A 7 -18.70 23.18 -43.40
CA THR A 7 -18.28 23.86 -42.18
C THR A 7 -17.22 24.92 -42.49
N PRO A 8 -17.34 26.15 -41.96
CA PRO A 8 -16.39 27.24 -42.20
C PRO A 8 -14.95 26.88 -41.80
N LEU A 9 -14.78 25.91 -40.89
CA LEU A 9 -13.47 25.37 -40.55
C LEU A 9 -12.87 24.49 -41.65
N MET A 10 -13.65 23.59 -42.27
CA MET A 10 -13.13 22.76 -43.38
C MET A 10 -12.64 23.62 -44.54
N LEU A 11 -13.29 24.75 -44.81
CA LEU A 11 -12.82 25.76 -45.76
C LEU A 11 -11.48 26.36 -45.35
N ASN A 12 -11.29 26.67 -44.06
CA ASN A 12 -10.03 27.23 -43.57
C ASN A 12 -8.89 26.18 -43.59
N ILE A 13 -9.21 24.92 -43.25
CA ILE A 13 -8.28 23.78 -43.36
C ILE A 13 -7.90 23.53 -44.81
N LEU A 14 -8.86 23.56 -45.75
CA LEU A 14 -8.64 23.44 -47.18
C LEU A 14 -7.80 24.59 -47.74
N ALA A 15 -8.09 25.84 -47.34
CA ALA A 15 -7.31 27.00 -47.75
C ALA A 15 -5.85 26.89 -47.27
N TYR A 16 -5.64 26.39 -46.05
CA TYR A 16 -4.30 26.18 -45.51
C TYR A 16 -3.58 24.99 -46.16
N SER A 17 -4.28 23.89 -46.45
CA SER A 17 -3.68 22.68 -47.03
C SER A 17 -3.35 22.85 -48.52
N SER A 18 -4.18 23.57 -49.29
CA SER A 18 -4.04 23.79 -50.74
C SER A 18 -2.97 24.81 -51.16
N GLN A 19 -2.41 25.59 -50.24
CA GLN A 19 -1.40 26.60 -50.57
C GLN A 19 -0.14 25.96 -51.19
N GLY A 20 0.15 26.26 -52.46
CA GLY A 20 1.35 25.76 -53.17
C GLY A 20 1.21 24.38 -53.82
N MET A 21 -0.02 23.87 -53.97
CA MET A 21 -0.34 22.64 -54.71
C MET A 21 -0.81 22.93 -56.14
N SER A 22 -0.69 21.93 -57.02
CA SER A 22 -1.21 22.02 -58.38
C SER A 22 -2.74 21.88 -58.43
N PRO A 23 -3.43 22.37 -59.48
CA PRO A 23 -4.89 22.29 -59.59
C PRO A 23 -5.45 20.85 -59.54
N GLU A 24 -4.70 19.87 -60.03
CA GLU A 24 -5.07 18.44 -60.02
C GLU A 24 -4.95 17.82 -58.61
N GLU A 25 -3.93 18.23 -57.85
CA GLU A 25 -3.76 17.83 -56.46
C GLU A 25 -4.88 18.37 -55.57
N VAL A 26 -5.33 19.61 -55.81
CA VAL A 26 -6.43 20.24 -55.07
C VAL A 26 -7.76 19.51 -55.31
N GLN A 27 -8.03 19.07 -56.55
CA GLN A 27 -9.21 18.24 -56.86
C GLN A 27 -9.18 16.89 -56.14
N THR A 28 -8.02 16.26 -56.07
CA THR A 28 -7.82 14.98 -55.37
C THR A 28 -8.00 15.14 -53.85
N LEU A 29 -7.49 16.24 -53.29
CA LEU A 29 -7.68 16.62 -51.89
C LEU A 29 -9.15 16.85 -51.53
N GLN A 30 -9.91 17.52 -52.41
CA GLN A 30 -11.34 17.76 -52.21
C GLN A 30 -12.20 16.49 -52.28
N ALA A 31 -11.67 15.38 -52.79
CA ALA A 31 -12.40 14.13 -52.97
C ALA A 31 -12.72 13.41 -51.64
N SER A 32 -11.91 13.61 -50.59
CA SER A 32 -12.13 12.94 -49.30
C SER A 32 -11.74 13.82 -48.11
N ARG A 33 -12.63 13.91 -47.11
CA ARG A 33 -12.36 14.60 -45.83
C ARG A 33 -11.09 14.07 -45.16
N TYR A 34 -10.79 12.78 -45.30
CA TYR A 34 -9.61 12.15 -44.71
C TYR A 34 -8.31 12.67 -45.34
N ILE A 35 -8.25 12.80 -46.67
CA ILE A 35 -7.07 13.27 -47.41
C ILE A 35 -6.77 14.74 -47.06
N VAL A 36 -7.81 15.57 -46.93
CA VAL A 36 -7.68 16.97 -46.46
C VAL A 36 -7.05 17.04 -45.08
N LEU A 37 -7.57 16.25 -44.12
CA LEU A 37 -7.08 16.23 -42.74
C LEU A 37 -5.66 15.66 -42.66
N GLU A 38 -5.34 14.64 -43.44
CA GLU A 38 -3.99 14.09 -43.53
C GLU A 38 -2.99 15.13 -44.02
N HIS A 39 -3.28 15.83 -45.13
CA HIS A 39 -2.40 16.89 -45.64
C HIS A 39 -2.28 18.06 -44.65
N TYR A 40 -3.36 18.44 -43.98
CA TYR A 40 -3.36 19.45 -42.93
C TYR A 40 -2.41 19.07 -41.78
N VAL A 41 -2.55 17.86 -41.24
CA VAL A 41 -1.69 17.33 -40.17
C VAL A 41 -0.24 17.22 -40.63
N GLN A 42 0.03 16.68 -41.82
CA GLN A 42 1.38 16.58 -42.37
C GLN A 42 2.05 17.96 -42.50
N ARG A 43 1.30 18.98 -42.92
CA ARG A 43 1.80 20.35 -43.06
C ARG A 43 2.09 21.00 -41.71
N LEU A 44 1.23 20.80 -40.71
CA LEU A 44 1.48 21.25 -39.33
C LEU A 44 2.73 20.59 -38.73
N LEU A 45 2.90 19.29 -38.95
CA LEU A 45 4.06 18.54 -38.44
C LEU A 45 5.38 18.90 -39.15
N ARG A 46 5.32 19.37 -40.39
CA ARG A 46 6.51 19.79 -41.16
C ARG A 46 7.02 21.19 -40.79
N LYS A 47 6.15 22.10 -40.35
CA LYS A 47 6.49 23.53 -40.31
C LYS A 47 7.40 23.93 -39.15
N ASP A 48 7.35 23.24 -38.00
CA ASP A 48 8.00 23.76 -36.78
C ASP A 48 8.53 22.72 -35.78
N MET A 49 8.63 21.43 -36.12
CA MET A 49 9.24 20.46 -35.20
C MET A 49 10.75 20.71 -35.02
N LYS A 50 11.12 21.58 -34.08
CA LYS A 50 12.44 21.59 -33.44
C LYS A 50 12.66 20.24 -32.77
N ARG A 51 13.14 19.25 -33.54
CA ARG A 51 13.79 17.95 -33.21
C ARG A 51 13.53 17.29 -31.84
N THR A 52 12.37 17.46 -31.21
CA THR A 52 12.15 16.94 -29.84
C THR A 52 11.57 15.52 -29.88
N TYR A 53 10.73 15.20 -30.86
CA TYR A 53 10.15 13.87 -31.05
C TYR A 53 10.14 13.46 -32.52
N ALA A 54 10.27 12.16 -32.78
CA ALA A 54 10.12 11.61 -34.13
C ALA A 54 8.66 11.73 -34.59
N PRO A 55 8.37 12.13 -35.86
CA PRO A 55 7.01 12.37 -36.34
C PRO A 55 6.08 11.16 -36.18
N GLU A 56 6.59 9.95 -36.38
CA GLU A 56 5.81 8.71 -36.24
C GLU A 56 5.35 8.45 -34.81
N ARG A 57 6.23 8.64 -33.82
CA ARG A 57 5.88 8.48 -32.40
C ARG A 57 4.89 9.54 -31.94
N LEU A 58 5.04 10.77 -32.42
CA LEU A 58 4.12 11.85 -32.11
C LEU A 58 2.72 11.56 -32.67
N LYS A 59 2.62 11.12 -33.92
CA LYS A 59 1.35 10.69 -34.52
C LYS A 59 0.73 9.55 -33.72
N HIS A 60 1.53 8.55 -33.33
CA HIS A 60 1.05 7.42 -32.53
C HIS A 60 0.48 7.87 -31.17
N TRP A 61 1.16 8.75 -30.43
CA TRP A 61 0.66 9.24 -29.13
C TRP A 61 -0.59 10.12 -29.26
N LEU A 62 -0.67 10.96 -30.30
CA LEU A 62 -1.88 11.74 -30.58
C LEU A 62 -3.04 10.83 -31.01
N ALA A 63 -2.76 9.80 -31.79
CA ALA A 63 -3.74 8.79 -32.19
C ALA A 63 -4.29 8.02 -30.99
N TRP A 64 -3.42 7.57 -30.08
CA TRP A 64 -3.82 6.91 -28.83
C TRP A 64 -4.66 7.84 -27.93
N LEU A 65 -4.20 9.08 -27.70
CA LEU A 65 -4.94 10.07 -26.91
C LEU A 65 -6.33 10.34 -27.50
N ALA A 66 -6.40 10.55 -28.82
CA ALA A 66 -7.65 10.81 -29.51
C ALA A 66 -8.63 9.64 -29.40
N TRP A 67 -8.14 8.42 -29.65
CA TRP A 67 -8.94 7.20 -29.50
C TRP A 67 -9.49 7.06 -28.09
N GLN A 68 -8.66 7.31 -27.08
CA GLN A 68 -9.06 7.24 -25.67
C GLN A 68 -10.12 8.28 -25.31
N MET A 69 -9.98 9.52 -25.80
CA MET A 69 -10.96 10.59 -25.59
C MET A 69 -12.31 10.26 -26.26
N VAL A 70 -12.30 9.73 -27.48
CA VAL A 70 -13.53 9.32 -28.19
C VAL A 70 -14.25 8.18 -27.47
N GLN A 71 -13.52 7.13 -27.05
CA GLN A 71 -14.11 5.98 -26.35
C GLN A 71 -14.79 6.35 -25.02
N ARG A 72 -14.32 7.41 -24.37
CA ARG A 72 -14.85 7.89 -23.09
C ARG A 72 -15.77 9.10 -23.22
N ASN A 73 -16.09 9.51 -24.45
CA ASN A 73 -16.87 10.71 -24.75
C ASN A 73 -16.33 11.97 -24.04
N GLN A 74 -14.99 12.12 -24.01
CA GLN A 74 -14.30 13.23 -23.38
C GLN A 74 -13.96 14.31 -24.42
N THR A 75 -14.36 15.56 -24.15
CA THR A 75 -13.98 16.72 -24.96
C THR A 75 -12.67 17.36 -24.48
N GLU A 76 -12.43 17.27 -23.17
CA GLU A 76 -11.24 17.78 -22.48
C GLU A 76 -10.52 16.61 -21.80
N PHE A 77 -9.18 16.64 -21.87
CA PHE A 77 -8.31 15.64 -21.31
C PHE A 77 -7.53 16.22 -20.13
N TYR A 78 -7.81 15.68 -18.95
CA TYR A 78 -7.09 15.98 -17.71
C TYR A 78 -6.19 14.80 -17.35
N LEU A 79 -4.90 15.07 -17.13
CA LEU A 79 -3.92 14.02 -16.86
C LEU A 79 -4.29 13.26 -15.58
N GLU A 80 -4.66 13.97 -14.53
CA GLU A 80 -5.09 13.46 -13.22
C GLU A 80 -6.35 12.59 -13.26
N ARG A 81 -7.09 12.58 -14.38
CA ARG A 81 -8.28 11.73 -14.59
C ARG A 81 -7.96 10.40 -15.30
N MET A 82 -6.68 10.09 -15.55
CA MET A 82 -6.27 8.79 -16.08
C MET A 82 -6.70 7.65 -15.15
N GLN A 83 -7.14 6.53 -15.74
CA GLN A 83 -7.70 5.40 -15.01
C GLN A 83 -7.07 4.07 -15.44
N PRO A 84 -6.97 3.06 -14.54
CA PRO A 84 -6.37 1.76 -14.85
C PRO A 84 -7.00 1.02 -16.04
N GLY A 85 -8.28 1.27 -16.32
CA GLY A 85 -8.95 0.71 -17.50
C GLY A 85 -8.41 1.21 -18.85
N GLN A 86 -7.45 2.14 -18.87
CA GLN A 86 -6.73 2.57 -20.08
C GLN A 86 -5.57 1.63 -20.42
N VAL A 87 -5.20 0.72 -19.53
CA VAL A 87 -4.19 -0.32 -19.78
C VAL A 87 -4.84 -1.41 -20.63
N GLY A 88 -4.37 -1.58 -21.86
CA GLY A 88 -5.10 -2.33 -22.90
C GLY A 88 -5.49 -3.76 -22.54
N ASN A 89 -4.54 -4.57 -22.06
CA ASN A 89 -4.78 -6.00 -21.82
C ASN A 89 -5.12 -6.30 -20.35
N ASP A 90 -6.07 -7.20 -20.11
CA ASP A 90 -6.42 -7.69 -18.75
C ASP A 90 -5.20 -8.21 -17.98
N ARG A 91 -4.27 -8.87 -18.69
CA ARG A 91 -3.00 -9.32 -18.10
C ARG A 91 -2.12 -8.16 -17.66
N GLN A 92 -2.03 -7.08 -18.44
CA GLN A 92 -1.26 -5.89 -18.06
C GLN A 92 -1.92 -5.15 -16.90
N ARG A 93 -3.26 -5.08 -16.88
CA ARG A 93 -4.03 -4.53 -15.77
C ARG A 93 -3.80 -5.32 -14.48
N HIS A 94 -3.81 -6.65 -14.55
CA HIS A 94 -3.45 -7.52 -13.42
C HIS A 94 -2.03 -7.23 -12.93
N HIS A 95 -1.04 -7.18 -13.84
CA HIS A 95 0.34 -6.84 -13.48
C HIS A 95 0.46 -5.45 -12.83
N TYR A 96 -0.25 -4.45 -13.35
CA TYR A 96 -0.34 -3.12 -12.76
C TYR A 96 -0.87 -3.17 -11.33
N GLN A 97 -2.03 -3.80 -11.11
CA GLN A 97 -2.65 -3.92 -9.78
C GLN A 97 -1.70 -4.57 -8.77
N ARG A 98 -1.07 -5.68 -9.17
CA ARG A 98 -0.10 -6.42 -8.36
C ARG A 98 1.13 -5.55 -8.05
N THR A 99 1.58 -4.73 -8.99
CA THR A 99 2.71 -3.81 -8.80
C THR A 99 2.39 -2.75 -7.76
N VAL A 100 1.21 -2.12 -7.83
CA VAL A 100 0.77 -1.13 -6.83
C VAL A 100 0.69 -1.75 -5.44
N ILE A 101 0.05 -2.92 -5.31
CA ILE A 101 -0.04 -3.66 -4.03
C ILE A 101 1.35 -3.95 -3.47
N ARG A 102 2.28 -4.39 -4.32
CA ARG A 102 3.67 -4.65 -3.94
C ARG A 102 4.38 -3.39 -3.46
N ILE A 103 4.27 -2.26 -4.16
CA ILE A 103 4.92 -1.01 -3.75
C ILE A 103 4.46 -0.58 -2.35
N VAL A 104 3.14 -0.52 -2.13
CA VAL A 104 2.57 -0.12 -0.83
C VAL A 104 3.02 -1.08 0.28
N THR A 105 2.96 -2.37 0.01
CA THR A 105 3.33 -3.40 0.99
C THR A 105 4.84 -3.43 1.27
N ILE A 106 5.69 -3.23 0.26
CA ILE A 106 7.15 -3.14 0.41
C ILE A 106 7.52 -2.00 1.35
N ILE A 107 6.90 -0.81 1.19
CA ILE A 107 7.15 0.33 2.08
C ILE A 107 6.82 -0.06 3.54
N GLN A 108 5.70 -0.75 3.76
CA GLN A 108 5.30 -1.23 5.08
C GLN A 108 6.26 -2.29 5.64
N CYS A 109 6.71 -3.25 4.83
CA CYS A 109 7.67 -4.29 5.22
C CYS A 109 9.05 -3.72 5.56
N ILE A 110 9.54 -2.73 4.81
CA ILE A 110 10.82 -2.05 5.09
C ILE A 110 10.76 -1.39 6.47
N VAL A 111 9.73 -0.58 6.69
CA VAL A 111 9.56 0.16 7.94
C VAL A 111 9.33 -0.79 9.11
N CYS A 112 8.48 -1.82 8.94
CA CYS A 112 8.21 -2.81 9.97
C CYS A 112 9.46 -3.61 10.34
N GLY A 113 10.19 -4.15 9.35
CA GLY A 113 11.43 -4.90 9.60
C GLY A 113 12.53 -4.04 10.23
N GLY A 114 12.70 -2.80 9.78
CA GLY A 114 13.67 -1.87 10.35
C GLY A 114 13.34 -1.45 11.79
N LEU A 115 12.07 -1.10 12.07
CA LEU A 115 11.64 -0.77 13.43
C LEU A 115 11.68 -1.98 14.37
N ALA A 116 11.37 -3.18 13.87
CA ALA A 116 11.51 -4.43 14.61
C ALA A 116 12.96 -4.68 15.03
N ALA A 117 13.93 -4.49 14.13
CA ALA A 117 15.36 -4.59 14.42
C ALA A 117 15.81 -3.54 15.45
N TRP A 118 15.42 -2.29 15.23
CA TRP A 118 15.77 -1.17 16.11
C TRP A 118 15.22 -1.34 17.53
N LEU A 119 13.98 -1.82 17.65
CA LEU A 119 13.37 -2.11 18.93
C LEU A 119 14.10 -3.26 19.61
N LYS A 120 14.29 -4.39 18.91
CA LYS A 120 14.90 -5.59 19.49
C LYS A 120 16.28 -5.29 20.08
N GLY A 121 17.21 -4.70 19.33
CA GLY A 121 18.60 -4.48 19.74
C GLY A 121 19.31 -5.77 20.19
N GLY A 122 20.06 -6.42 19.31
CA GLY A 122 20.65 -7.74 19.58
C GLY A 122 21.96 -7.72 20.39
N LEU A 123 22.60 -8.88 20.48
CA LEU A 123 23.83 -9.11 21.26
C LEU A 123 25.06 -8.46 20.61
N LYS A 124 25.74 -7.55 21.30
CA LYS A 124 27.07 -7.03 20.98
C LYS A 124 28.12 -8.02 21.49
N ASN A 125 29.01 -8.47 20.62
CA ASN A 125 30.13 -9.39 20.95
C ASN A 125 29.71 -10.71 21.64
N GLY A 126 28.49 -11.20 21.39
CA GLY A 126 27.99 -12.43 22.00
C GLY A 126 27.67 -12.32 23.50
N VAL A 127 27.82 -11.14 24.09
CA VAL A 127 27.48 -10.91 25.51
C VAL A 127 25.99 -10.64 25.61
N VAL A 128 25.31 -11.49 26.38
CA VAL A 128 23.88 -11.40 26.67
C VAL A 128 23.59 -10.07 27.36
N GLY A 129 23.15 -9.07 26.58
CA GLY A 129 22.65 -7.78 27.08
C GLY A 129 23.49 -6.54 27.00
N SER A 130 24.63 -6.62 26.34
CA SER A 130 25.16 -5.44 25.69
C SER A 130 24.59 -5.44 24.30
N GLY A 131 23.59 -4.63 23.98
CA GLY A 131 23.07 -4.52 22.62
C GLY A 131 22.94 -3.07 22.19
N ASN A 132 23.14 -2.82 20.91
CA ASN A 132 22.84 -1.51 20.34
C ASN A 132 21.44 -1.62 19.70
N GLY A 133 20.53 -0.74 20.11
CA GLY A 133 19.08 -0.83 19.84
C GLY A 133 18.33 -0.59 21.15
N ILE A 134 17.07 -0.17 21.12
CA ILE A 134 16.39 0.32 22.33
C ILE A 134 16.44 -0.74 23.43
N LEU A 135 15.95 -1.94 23.18
CA LEU A 135 15.91 -2.97 24.23
C LEU A 135 17.28 -3.58 24.51
N GLY A 136 18.18 -3.59 23.53
CA GLY A 136 19.57 -4.01 23.70
C GLY A 136 20.36 -3.10 24.64
N LEU A 137 20.11 -1.79 24.60
CA LEU A 137 20.70 -0.78 25.49
C LEU A 137 20.13 -0.88 26.91
N PHE A 138 18.88 -1.36 27.04
CA PHE A 138 18.16 -1.44 28.31
C PHE A 138 18.11 -2.86 28.91
N GLY A 139 18.56 -3.91 28.21
CA GLY A 139 18.86 -5.16 28.90
C GLY A 139 18.68 -6.48 28.16
N GLY A 140 19.81 -7.15 27.91
CA GLY A 140 19.85 -8.62 27.92
C GLY A 140 20.63 -9.13 29.14
N GLY A 141 20.57 -10.43 29.39
CA GLY A 141 21.41 -11.09 30.39
C GLY A 141 20.60 -11.76 31.51
N PRO A 142 21.05 -12.90 32.05
CA PRO A 142 20.48 -13.45 33.28
C PRO A 142 20.67 -12.47 34.45
N GLY A 143 19.60 -12.11 35.16
CA GLY A 143 19.63 -11.16 36.28
C GLY A 143 19.32 -9.70 35.92
N ASN A 144 18.82 -9.43 34.71
CA ASN A 144 18.52 -8.06 34.29
C ASN A 144 17.26 -7.49 34.96
N SER A 145 17.42 -6.40 35.72
CA SER A 145 16.34 -5.73 36.46
C SER A 145 15.42 -4.88 35.58
N MET A 146 15.81 -4.54 34.35
CA MET A 146 15.07 -3.58 33.53
C MET A 146 13.91 -4.19 32.75
N LEU A 147 14.09 -5.35 32.08
CA LEU A 147 12.99 -6.07 31.42
C LEU A 147 12.20 -6.96 32.40
N GLY A 148 12.72 -7.19 33.61
CA GLY A 148 12.03 -7.93 34.67
C GLY A 148 11.50 -9.29 34.18
N TRP A 149 10.20 -9.50 34.34
CA TRP A 149 9.50 -10.71 33.90
C TRP A 149 9.49 -10.91 32.38
N MET A 150 9.76 -9.88 31.56
CA MET A 150 9.81 -9.99 30.10
C MET A 150 11.14 -10.53 29.58
N SER A 151 12.19 -10.56 30.41
CA SER A 151 13.54 -10.98 30.00
C SER A 151 13.60 -12.37 29.34
N PRO A 152 12.82 -13.38 29.77
CA PRO A 152 12.86 -14.71 29.16
C PRO A 152 12.14 -14.80 27.79
N GLY A 153 11.28 -13.83 27.46
CA GLY A 153 10.56 -13.72 26.20
C GLY A 153 9.59 -14.88 25.87
N ILE A 154 9.14 -14.94 24.61
CA ILE A 154 8.43 -16.09 24.04
C ILE A 154 9.47 -16.93 23.31
N GLY A 155 10.08 -17.92 23.96
CA GLY A 155 11.17 -18.65 23.30
C GLY A 155 12.16 -19.40 24.17
N GLY A 156 12.27 -19.09 25.47
CA GLY A 156 13.34 -19.62 26.33
C GLY A 156 14.76 -19.20 25.91
N GLY A 157 14.88 -18.26 24.97
CA GLY A 157 16.12 -17.86 24.31
C GLY A 157 15.95 -16.69 23.34
N SER A 158 14.70 -16.32 23.03
CA SER A 158 14.41 -15.05 22.40
C SER A 158 14.40 -13.97 23.48
N GLN A 159 15.38 -13.06 23.47
CA GLN A 159 15.31 -11.89 24.37
C GLN A 159 13.97 -11.19 24.11
N GLY A 160 13.29 -10.68 25.14
CA GLY A 160 11.92 -10.13 25.09
C GLY A 160 11.60 -9.14 23.96
N GLY A 161 12.61 -8.63 23.24
CA GLY A 161 12.45 -7.97 21.95
C GLY A 161 11.69 -8.77 20.89
N ALA A 162 11.84 -10.10 20.83
CA ALA A 162 11.21 -10.92 19.78
C ALA A 162 9.68 -10.93 19.85
N SER A 163 9.12 -11.02 21.05
CA SER A 163 7.67 -10.89 21.25
C SER A 163 7.14 -9.53 20.85
N LEU A 164 7.92 -8.46 21.05
CA LEU A 164 7.53 -7.11 20.70
C LEU A 164 7.45 -6.92 19.19
N ILE A 165 8.32 -7.60 18.42
CA ILE A 165 8.21 -7.67 16.95
C ILE A 165 6.88 -8.29 16.53
N ILE A 166 6.41 -9.32 17.25
CA ILE A 166 5.19 -10.05 16.91
C ILE A 166 3.96 -9.19 17.17
N ILE A 167 3.94 -8.49 18.30
CA ILE A 167 2.88 -7.51 18.60
C ILE A 167 2.89 -6.39 17.59
N LEU A 168 4.07 -5.92 17.19
CA LEU A 168 4.20 -4.92 16.14
C LEU A 168 3.58 -5.41 14.82
N GLY A 169 3.88 -6.65 14.43
CA GLY A 169 3.28 -7.28 13.26
C GLY A 169 1.76 -7.40 13.35
N ILE A 170 1.24 -7.80 14.51
CA ILE A 170 -0.21 -7.89 14.77
C ILE A 170 -0.88 -6.51 14.69
N VAL A 171 -0.33 -5.53 15.40
CA VAL A 171 -0.83 -4.16 15.41
C VAL A 171 -0.81 -3.59 14.00
N ILE A 172 0.32 -3.64 13.29
CA ILE A 172 0.43 -3.10 11.93
C ILE A 172 -0.59 -3.74 10.99
N TRP A 173 -0.72 -5.06 11.03
CA TRP A 173 -1.67 -5.78 10.20
C TRP A 173 -3.11 -5.32 10.45
N LEU A 174 -3.52 -5.26 11.72
CA LEU A 174 -4.88 -4.88 12.11
C LEU A 174 -5.16 -3.40 11.84
N VAL A 175 -4.21 -2.52 12.15
CA VAL A 175 -4.33 -1.08 11.85
C VAL A 175 -4.45 -0.86 10.34
N THR A 176 -3.68 -1.59 9.53
CA THR A 176 -3.78 -1.51 8.05
C THR A 176 -5.16 -1.95 7.56
N ILE A 177 -5.74 -3.01 8.13
CA ILE A 177 -7.11 -3.44 7.82
C ILE A 177 -8.13 -2.35 8.18
N LEU A 178 -7.99 -1.74 9.35
CA LEU A 178 -8.92 -0.71 9.82
C LEU A 178 -8.84 0.55 8.97
N VAL A 179 -7.63 1.02 8.69
CA VAL A 179 -7.39 2.24 7.91
C VAL A 179 -7.85 2.04 6.46
N GLY A 180 -7.58 0.90 5.84
CA GLY A 180 -7.91 0.63 4.43
C GLY A 180 -9.40 0.42 4.10
N ARG A 181 -10.32 0.59 5.06
CA ARG A 181 -11.76 0.38 4.87
C ARG A 181 -12.55 1.66 4.65
N ASP A 182 -13.73 1.60 4.06
CA ASP A 182 -14.59 2.80 4.01
C ASP A 182 -15.39 2.99 5.32
N VAL A 183 -15.82 1.89 5.95
CA VAL A 183 -16.63 1.91 7.18
C VAL A 183 -16.03 0.98 8.23
N LEU A 184 -16.12 1.36 9.51
CA LEU A 184 -15.75 0.49 10.63
C LEU A 184 -16.63 -0.77 10.68
N PRO A 185 -16.03 -1.97 10.80
CA PRO A 185 -16.78 -3.22 10.84
C PRO A 185 -17.73 -3.30 12.04
N THR A 186 -18.90 -3.88 11.79
CA THR A 186 -19.77 -4.43 12.83
C THR A 186 -19.36 -5.87 13.11
N LEU A 187 -18.74 -6.09 14.28
CA LEU A 187 -18.40 -7.44 14.74
C LEU A 187 -19.66 -8.15 15.23
N THR A 188 -20.29 -8.92 14.33
CA THR A 188 -21.37 -9.83 14.69
C THR A 188 -20.81 -11.14 15.29
N PRO A 189 -21.58 -11.89 16.09
CA PRO A 189 -21.15 -13.20 16.61
C PRO A 189 -20.74 -14.17 15.49
N GLN A 190 -21.43 -14.13 14.35
CA GLN A 190 -21.09 -14.93 13.16
C GLN A 190 -19.73 -14.54 12.58
N ALA A 191 -19.44 -13.23 12.52
CA ALA A 191 -18.15 -12.73 12.05
C ALA A 191 -17.00 -13.20 12.97
N ILE A 192 -17.20 -13.14 14.29
CA ILE A 192 -16.22 -13.63 15.27
C ILE A 192 -16.00 -15.14 15.09
N TRP A 193 -17.08 -15.92 14.96
CA TRP A 193 -17.00 -17.37 14.76
C TRP A 193 -16.30 -17.75 13.46
N HIS A 194 -16.64 -17.07 12.36
CA HIS A 194 -16.00 -17.27 11.06
C HIS A 194 -14.50 -16.93 11.13
N GLY A 195 -14.16 -15.81 11.76
CA GLY A 195 -12.77 -15.39 11.99
C GLY A 195 -11.99 -16.43 12.79
N LEU A 196 -12.56 -16.91 13.90
CA LEU A 196 -11.93 -17.93 14.75
C LEU A 196 -11.63 -19.22 13.95
N PHE A 197 -12.62 -19.74 13.23
CA PHE A 197 -12.46 -21.00 12.48
C PHE A 197 -11.50 -20.85 11.29
N SER A 198 -11.59 -19.73 10.57
CA SER A 198 -10.66 -19.39 9.49
C SER A 198 -9.23 -19.28 10.01
N GLY A 199 -9.05 -18.62 11.15
CA GLY A 199 -7.74 -18.43 11.79
C GLY A 199 -7.14 -19.72 12.32
N LEU A 200 -7.93 -20.56 13.01
CA LEU A 200 -7.46 -21.85 13.52
C LEU A 200 -7.07 -22.81 12.39
N ARG A 201 -7.90 -22.90 11.34
CA ARG A 201 -7.62 -23.72 10.16
C ARG A 201 -6.36 -23.24 9.43
N ALA A 202 -6.20 -21.93 9.28
CA ALA A 202 -5.01 -21.37 8.66
C ALA A 202 -3.77 -21.57 9.52
N GLY A 203 -3.88 -21.35 10.83
CA GLY A 203 -2.76 -21.48 11.77
C GLY A 203 -2.20 -22.88 11.84
N LEU A 204 -3.06 -23.91 11.85
CA LEU A 204 -2.62 -25.31 11.81
C LEU A 204 -1.93 -25.67 10.49
N LYS A 205 -2.53 -25.29 9.35
CA LYS A 205 -1.97 -25.59 8.01
C LYS A 205 -0.65 -24.87 7.77
N LEU A 206 -0.61 -23.58 8.06
CA LEU A 206 0.57 -22.75 7.88
C LEU A 206 1.63 -23.11 8.91
N GLY A 207 1.26 -23.41 10.16
CA GLY A 207 2.20 -23.88 11.18
C GLY A 207 2.95 -25.13 10.74
N LEU A 208 2.23 -26.15 10.25
CA LEU A 208 2.87 -27.36 9.73
C LEU A 208 3.80 -27.06 8.54
N ALA A 209 3.33 -26.25 7.57
CA ALA A 209 4.12 -25.88 6.40
C ALA A 209 5.39 -25.08 6.79
N MET A 210 5.24 -24.11 7.69
CA MET A 210 6.32 -23.29 8.21
C MET A 210 7.34 -24.13 8.98
N SER A 211 6.88 -25.06 9.81
CA SER A 211 7.76 -26.00 10.53
C SER A 211 8.62 -26.82 9.57
N VAL A 212 8.04 -27.37 8.50
CA VAL A 212 8.79 -28.13 7.49
C VAL A 212 9.85 -27.27 6.79
N VAL A 213 9.53 -26.01 6.47
CA VAL A 213 10.46 -25.08 5.82
C VAL A 213 11.54 -24.56 6.78
N ALA A 214 11.21 -24.36 8.06
CA ALA A 214 12.12 -23.82 9.06
C ALA A 214 13.18 -24.84 9.51
N VAL A 215 12.87 -26.15 9.54
CA VAL A 215 13.79 -27.19 10.03
C VAL A 215 15.13 -27.22 9.25
N PRO A 216 15.16 -27.28 7.91
CA PRO A 216 16.42 -27.22 7.16
C PRO A 216 17.19 -25.93 7.41
N PHE A 217 16.49 -24.81 7.54
CA PHE A 217 17.09 -23.49 7.74
C PHE A 217 17.89 -23.45 9.05
N PHE A 218 17.27 -23.85 10.17
CA PHE A 218 17.93 -23.89 11.48
C PHE A 218 18.90 -25.07 11.63
N THR A 219 18.79 -26.11 10.78
CA THR A 219 19.75 -27.23 10.74
C THR A 219 21.12 -26.76 10.24
N VAL A 220 21.16 -25.87 9.25
CA VAL A 220 22.42 -25.35 8.69
C VAL A 220 23.22 -24.59 9.76
N GLU A 221 22.53 -23.92 10.68
CA GLU A 221 23.19 -23.11 11.71
C GLU A 221 23.63 -23.92 12.93
N GLY A 222 22.79 -24.83 13.44
CA GLY A 222 23.00 -25.51 14.72
C GLY A 222 23.04 -27.03 14.67
N GLY A 223 23.02 -27.63 13.47
CA GLY A 223 22.92 -29.07 13.27
C GLY A 223 21.49 -29.61 13.39
N LEU A 224 21.31 -30.91 13.13
CA LEU A 224 19.98 -31.53 12.95
C LEU A 224 19.08 -31.43 14.18
N GLN A 225 19.62 -31.64 15.38
CA GLN A 225 18.85 -31.57 16.63
C GLN A 225 18.35 -30.14 16.90
N HIS A 226 19.19 -29.14 16.61
CA HIS A 226 18.82 -27.72 16.73
C HIS A 226 17.77 -27.35 15.67
N GLY A 227 17.97 -27.80 14.43
CA GLY A 227 17.03 -27.60 13.34
C GLY A 227 15.64 -28.18 13.60
N ILE A 228 15.55 -29.41 14.12
CA ILE A 228 14.27 -30.03 14.46
C ILE A 228 13.58 -29.28 15.60
N SER A 229 14.29 -29.02 16.71
CA SER A 229 13.69 -28.36 17.88
C SER A 229 13.24 -26.92 17.59
N TYR A 230 14.12 -26.09 17.03
CA TYR A 230 13.80 -24.70 16.71
C TYR A 230 12.90 -24.57 15.49
N GLY A 231 13.12 -25.36 14.44
CA GLY A 231 12.32 -25.32 13.22
C GLY A 231 10.87 -25.73 13.46
N LEU A 232 10.62 -26.82 14.20
CA LEU A 232 9.26 -27.21 14.55
C LEU A 232 8.60 -26.17 15.46
N GLY A 233 9.28 -25.75 16.53
CA GLY A 233 8.73 -24.80 17.52
C GLY A 233 8.44 -23.42 16.93
N ILE A 234 9.44 -22.78 16.31
CA ILE A 234 9.30 -21.45 15.70
C ILE A 234 8.32 -21.49 14.52
N GLY A 235 8.42 -22.51 13.66
CA GLY A 235 7.53 -22.62 12.50
C GLY A 235 6.07 -22.75 12.91
N PHE A 236 5.77 -23.58 13.90
CA PHE A 236 4.41 -23.75 14.39
C PHE A 236 3.89 -22.50 15.09
N PHE A 237 4.75 -21.85 15.89
CA PHE A 237 4.43 -20.59 16.55
C PHE A 237 4.10 -19.48 15.54
N LEU A 238 4.95 -19.25 14.54
CA LEU A 238 4.70 -18.27 13.48
C LEU A 238 3.42 -18.62 12.71
N GLY A 239 3.15 -19.90 12.48
CA GLY A 239 1.90 -20.37 11.89
C GLY A 239 0.68 -19.96 12.71
N ILE A 240 0.68 -20.16 14.03
CA ILE A 240 -0.39 -19.71 14.92
C ILE A 240 -0.54 -18.18 14.84
N MET A 241 0.56 -17.42 14.80
CA MET A 241 0.50 -15.97 14.65
C MET A 241 -0.16 -15.56 13.33
N VAL A 242 0.26 -16.13 12.19
CA VAL A 242 -0.37 -15.85 10.89
C VAL A 242 -1.84 -16.31 10.88
N GLY A 243 -2.15 -17.41 11.56
CA GLY A 243 -3.52 -17.86 11.80
C GLY A 243 -4.37 -16.83 12.55
N LEU A 244 -3.83 -16.25 13.64
CA LEU A 244 -4.48 -15.17 14.38
C LEU A 244 -4.72 -13.94 13.50
N LEU A 245 -3.72 -13.51 12.72
CA LEU A 245 -3.85 -12.37 11.79
C LEU A 245 -4.94 -12.61 10.76
N ARG A 246 -4.95 -13.80 10.16
CA ARG A 246 -5.94 -14.19 9.16
C ARG A 246 -7.33 -14.33 9.77
N GLY A 247 -7.44 -14.86 10.98
CA GLY A 247 -8.71 -15.01 11.68
C GLY A 247 -9.34 -13.67 12.06
N LEU A 248 -8.56 -12.78 12.68
CA LEU A 248 -8.99 -11.42 12.97
C LEU A 248 -9.32 -10.66 11.68
N GLY A 249 -8.51 -10.83 10.63
CA GLY A 249 -8.78 -10.23 9.32
C GLY A 249 -10.08 -10.72 8.69
N ALA A 250 -10.32 -12.03 8.67
CA ALA A 250 -11.55 -12.61 8.14
C ALA A 250 -12.79 -12.20 8.95
N GLY A 251 -12.68 -12.17 10.29
CA GLY A 251 -13.77 -11.73 11.15
C GLY A 251 -14.11 -10.26 10.95
N LEU A 252 -13.10 -9.39 10.89
CA LEU A 252 -13.32 -7.98 10.56
C LEU A 252 -13.91 -7.83 9.14
N ARG A 253 -13.64 -8.77 8.22
CA ARG A 253 -14.05 -8.72 6.80
C ARG A 253 -15.34 -9.42 6.42
N TYR A 254 -16.00 -10.04 7.39
CA TYR A 254 -17.16 -10.90 7.15
C TYR A 254 -18.26 -10.27 6.27
N GLU A 255 -18.59 -8.99 6.47
CA GLU A 255 -19.65 -8.32 5.71
C GLU A 255 -19.26 -7.98 4.26
N VAL A 256 -17.97 -7.75 4.00
CA VAL A 256 -17.46 -7.38 2.66
C VAL A 256 -17.23 -8.63 1.80
N GLN A 257 -16.89 -9.77 2.41
CA GLN A 257 -16.60 -11.03 1.73
C GLN A 257 -17.82 -11.75 1.11
N LYS A 258 -18.99 -11.11 1.03
CA LYS A 258 -20.11 -11.65 0.25
C LYS A 258 -19.83 -11.66 -1.25
N GLU A 259 -18.88 -10.87 -1.73
CA GLU A 259 -18.36 -10.96 -3.09
C GLU A 259 -17.17 -11.92 -3.17
N PRO A 260 -17.06 -12.76 -4.22
CA PRO A 260 -15.97 -13.72 -4.34
C PRO A 260 -14.62 -13.01 -4.46
N GLU A 261 -13.73 -13.22 -3.48
CA GLU A 261 -12.33 -12.77 -3.59
C GLU A 261 -11.67 -13.50 -4.77
N GLU A 262 -11.14 -12.76 -5.74
CA GLU A 262 -10.20 -13.31 -6.71
C GLU A 262 -8.97 -13.82 -5.96
N THR A 263 -8.93 -15.12 -5.73
CA THR A 263 -7.81 -15.73 -5.03
C THR A 263 -6.59 -15.67 -5.94
N ALA A 264 -5.56 -14.92 -5.52
CA ALA A 264 -4.29 -14.86 -6.26
C ALA A 264 -3.78 -16.25 -6.61
N SER A 265 -3.22 -16.40 -7.81
CA SER A 265 -2.67 -17.67 -8.28
C SER A 265 -1.55 -18.17 -7.37
N PHE A 266 -1.29 -19.48 -7.35
CA PHE A 266 -0.19 -20.05 -6.56
C PHE A 266 1.19 -19.41 -6.87
N PRO A 267 1.60 -19.20 -8.13
CA PRO A 267 2.89 -18.55 -8.42
C PRO A 267 2.91 -17.09 -7.96
N ASP A 268 1.79 -16.39 -8.06
CA ASP A 268 1.65 -15.03 -7.56
C ASP A 268 1.91 -14.93 -6.05
N ARG A 269 1.35 -15.86 -5.27
CA ARG A 269 1.56 -15.96 -3.83
C ARG A 269 3.00 -16.25 -3.46
N LEU A 270 3.67 -17.13 -4.22
CA LEU A 270 5.08 -17.44 -4.01
C LEU A 270 5.96 -16.22 -4.30
N ILE A 271 5.73 -15.51 -5.40
CA ILE A 271 6.50 -14.32 -5.75
C ILE A 271 6.30 -13.23 -4.69
N ASP A 272 5.07 -13.02 -4.23
CA ASP A 272 4.80 -12.04 -3.17
C ASP A 272 5.45 -12.44 -1.85
N GLY A 273 5.30 -13.70 -1.44
CA GLY A 273 5.94 -14.23 -0.25
C GLY A 273 7.45 -14.00 -0.28
N PHE A 274 8.11 -14.34 -1.39
CA PHE A 274 9.55 -14.10 -1.55
C PHE A 274 9.89 -12.62 -1.54
N THR A 275 9.12 -11.79 -2.25
CA THR A 275 9.37 -10.34 -2.35
C THR A 275 9.29 -9.70 -0.96
N PHE A 276 8.21 -9.94 -0.23
CA PHE A 276 7.99 -9.32 1.08
C PHE A 276 8.87 -9.95 2.17
N GLY A 277 9.09 -11.26 2.10
CA GLY A 277 10.04 -11.98 2.94
C GLY A 277 11.45 -11.40 2.83
N CYS A 278 11.99 -11.30 1.60
CA CYS A 278 13.31 -10.74 1.35
C CYS A 278 13.39 -9.29 1.80
N VAL A 279 12.43 -8.45 1.45
CA VAL A 279 12.43 -7.03 1.80
C VAL A 279 12.40 -6.83 3.32
N GLY A 280 11.51 -7.53 4.03
CA GLY A 280 11.42 -7.43 5.48
C GLY A 280 12.63 -8.01 6.22
N GLY A 281 13.17 -9.14 5.73
CA GLY A 281 14.37 -9.76 6.28
C GLY A 281 15.62 -8.91 6.06
N LEU A 282 15.79 -8.34 4.85
CA LEU A 282 16.92 -7.47 4.52
C LEU A 282 16.84 -6.14 5.27
N SER A 283 15.66 -5.52 5.40
CA SER A 283 15.52 -4.28 6.17
C SER A 283 15.87 -4.48 7.64
N PHE A 284 15.46 -5.62 8.22
CA PHE A 284 15.85 -6.03 9.56
C PHE A 284 17.37 -6.23 9.67
N MET A 285 17.96 -6.97 8.73
CA MET A 285 19.40 -7.26 8.70
C MET A 285 20.25 -5.98 8.61
N VAL A 286 19.89 -5.05 7.72
CA VAL A 286 20.60 -3.78 7.53
C VAL A 286 20.59 -2.95 8.81
N VAL A 287 19.45 -2.87 9.50
CA VAL A 287 19.37 -2.11 10.76
C VAL A 287 20.19 -2.78 11.87
N GLU A 288 20.17 -4.10 11.99
CA GLU A 288 21.00 -4.79 12.99
C GLU A 288 22.50 -4.67 12.70
N ASP A 289 22.90 -4.67 11.42
CA ASP A 289 24.30 -4.45 11.01
C ASP A 289 24.75 -3.02 11.32
N LEU A 290 23.91 -2.01 11.05
CA LEU A 290 24.14 -0.62 11.47
C LEU A 290 24.25 -0.48 13.00
N LEU A 291 23.52 -1.32 13.73
CA LEU A 291 23.61 -1.42 15.17
C LEU A 291 24.80 -2.29 15.63
N GLN A 292 25.61 -2.89 14.75
CA GLN A 292 26.74 -3.75 15.16
C GLN A 292 26.32 -4.92 16.07
N VAL A 293 25.14 -5.49 15.79
CA VAL A 293 24.68 -6.73 16.43
C VAL A 293 25.51 -7.92 15.92
N SER A 294 25.70 -8.94 16.76
CA SER A 294 26.37 -10.18 16.39
C SER A 294 25.74 -10.81 15.13
N HIS A 295 26.57 -11.09 14.12
CA HIS A 295 26.15 -11.68 12.85
C HIS A 295 25.29 -12.94 13.02
N GLN A 296 25.59 -13.79 14.00
CA GLN A 296 24.80 -14.99 14.26
C GLN A 296 23.37 -14.66 14.68
N SER A 297 23.18 -13.69 15.60
CA SER A 297 21.85 -13.23 15.99
C SER A 297 21.12 -12.61 14.79
N THR A 298 21.83 -11.84 13.99
CA THR A 298 21.23 -11.20 12.82
C THR A 298 20.73 -12.19 11.78
N LEU A 299 21.47 -13.27 11.52
CA LEU A 299 21.02 -14.32 10.61
C LEU A 299 19.76 -15.05 11.13
N ILE A 300 19.73 -15.43 12.41
CA ILE A 300 18.55 -16.09 13.02
C ILE A 300 17.31 -15.21 12.87
N TYR A 301 17.40 -13.95 13.33
CA TYR A 301 16.22 -13.11 13.43
C TYR A 301 15.77 -12.54 12.08
N SER A 302 16.70 -12.24 11.16
CA SER A 302 16.34 -11.88 9.80
C SER A 302 15.63 -13.03 9.07
N ALA A 303 15.98 -14.29 9.37
CA ALA A 303 15.29 -15.45 8.85
C ALA A 303 13.88 -15.64 9.43
N ILE A 304 13.72 -15.43 10.74
CA ILE A 304 12.39 -15.44 11.39
C ILE A 304 11.49 -14.38 10.77
N VAL A 305 12.03 -13.18 10.56
CA VAL A 305 11.31 -12.06 9.91
C VAL A 305 10.98 -12.39 8.45
N PHE A 306 11.93 -12.98 7.70
CA PHE A 306 11.69 -13.46 6.35
C PHE A 306 10.54 -14.47 6.30
N LEU A 307 10.58 -15.51 7.14
CA LEU A 307 9.55 -16.55 7.19
C LEU A 307 8.20 -15.96 7.58
N PHE A 308 8.16 -15.06 8.57
CA PHE A 308 6.93 -14.38 8.97
C PHE A 308 6.32 -13.61 7.80
N PHE A 309 7.07 -12.72 7.14
CA PHE A 309 6.56 -11.94 6.02
C PHE A 309 6.19 -12.80 4.80
N PHE A 310 7.01 -13.81 4.49
CA PHE A 310 6.75 -14.75 3.41
C PHE A 310 5.40 -15.42 3.57
N PHE A 311 5.15 -16.00 4.74
CA PHE A 311 3.90 -16.74 4.98
C PHE A 311 2.73 -15.79 5.21
N ALA A 312 2.90 -14.68 5.93
CA ALA A 312 1.84 -13.71 6.17
C ALA A 312 1.30 -13.14 4.85
N TYR A 313 2.18 -12.64 3.98
CA TYR A 313 1.75 -11.99 2.74
C TYR A 313 1.51 -12.95 1.57
N GLY A 314 2.27 -14.05 1.48
CA GLY A 314 2.04 -15.05 0.44
C GLY A 314 0.82 -15.94 0.69
N PHE A 315 0.64 -16.44 1.92
CA PHE A 315 -0.36 -17.48 2.22
C PHE A 315 -1.37 -17.10 3.33
N GLY A 316 -1.03 -16.11 4.15
CA GLY A 316 -1.83 -15.58 5.26
C GLY A 316 -2.89 -14.56 4.84
N GLY A 317 -2.93 -14.17 3.56
CA GLY A 317 -3.88 -13.19 3.04
C GLY A 317 -3.40 -11.74 3.10
N GLY A 318 -2.10 -11.49 3.25
CA GLY A 318 -1.58 -10.12 3.33
C GLY A 318 -1.77 -9.31 2.05
N THR A 319 -1.78 -9.97 0.88
CA THR A 319 -2.04 -9.29 -0.39
C THR A 319 -3.51 -8.89 -0.57
N SER A 320 -4.44 -9.57 0.12
CA SER A 320 -5.84 -9.16 0.12
C SER A 320 -6.10 -8.00 1.08
N LEU A 321 -5.09 -7.50 1.83
CA LEU A 321 -5.25 -6.38 2.74
C LEU A 321 -5.86 -5.14 2.08
N PHE A 322 -5.63 -4.95 0.78
CA PHE A 322 -6.08 -3.80 0.00
C PHE A 322 -7.03 -4.21 -1.14
N PRO A 323 -8.30 -4.58 -0.86
CA PRO A 323 -9.19 -5.16 -1.86
C PRO A 323 -9.59 -4.17 -2.98
N HIS A 324 -9.67 -2.87 -2.68
CA HIS A 324 -10.04 -1.83 -3.64
C HIS A 324 -8.86 -1.13 -4.32
N LEU A 325 -7.62 -1.56 -4.01
CA LEU A 325 -6.43 -0.95 -4.57
C LEU A 325 -6.36 -1.16 -6.08
N ALA A 326 -5.91 -0.12 -6.80
CA ALA A 326 -5.63 -0.15 -8.23
C ALA A 326 -6.85 -0.51 -9.11
N GLN A 327 -8.07 -0.37 -8.59
CA GLN A 327 -9.31 -0.51 -9.35
C GLN A 327 -9.70 0.81 -10.02
N THR A 328 -9.82 1.88 -9.23
CA THR A 328 -10.18 3.23 -9.68
C THR A 328 -9.33 4.26 -8.93
N ILE A 329 -8.72 5.19 -9.66
CA ILE A 329 -7.92 6.26 -9.07
C ILE A 329 -8.86 7.41 -8.74
N LYS A 330 -8.98 7.72 -7.44
CA LYS A 330 -9.74 8.88 -6.92
C LYS A 330 -8.80 9.78 -6.11
N PRO A 331 -8.25 10.84 -6.72
CA PRO A 331 -7.36 11.75 -6.02
C PRO A 331 -8.09 12.55 -4.93
N ALA A 332 -7.43 12.79 -3.80
CA ALA A 332 -7.94 13.59 -2.69
C ALA A 332 -7.50 15.06 -2.85
N GLU A 333 -8.08 15.76 -3.82
CA GLU A 333 -7.58 17.06 -4.30
C GLU A 333 -7.93 18.20 -3.33
N THR A 334 -9.19 18.24 -2.90
CA THR A 334 -9.65 19.14 -1.83
C THR A 334 -10.07 18.36 -0.61
N VAL A 335 -9.62 18.83 0.54
CA VAL A 335 -9.96 18.26 1.83
C VAL A 335 -10.66 19.31 2.66
N THR A 336 -11.81 18.94 3.22
CA THR A 336 -12.47 19.77 4.22
C THR A 336 -12.78 18.95 5.46
N TRP A 337 -12.64 19.59 6.63
CA TRP A 337 -12.93 19.00 7.92
C TRP A 337 -14.32 19.40 8.41
N SER A 338 -15.16 18.41 8.75
CA SER A 338 -16.50 18.61 9.27
C SER A 338 -16.64 18.07 10.69
N TRP A 339 -16.69 18.99 11.67
CA TRP A 339 -16.93 18.65 13.08
C TRP A 339 -18.32 18.05 13.32
N VAL A 340 -19.31 18.44 12.50
CA VAL A 340 -20.70 17.97 12.65
C VAL A 340 -20.80 16.48 12.29
N HIS A 341 -20.30 16.09 11.12
CA HIS A 341 -20.30 14.68 10.71
C HIS A 341 -19.46 13.82 11.64
N MET A 342 -18.29 14.33 12.07
CA MET A 342 -17.44 13.63 13.04
C MET A 342 -18.20 13.34 14.35
N THR A 343 -18.85 14.34 14.95
CA THR A 343 -19.53 14.16 16.25
C THR A 343 -20.78 13.30 16.17
N GLN A 344 -21.53 13.38 15.06
CA GLN A 344 -22.71 12.55 14.81
C GLN A 344 -22.36 11.06 14.73
N ASP A 345 -21.29 10.71 14.01
CA ASP A 345 -20.87 9.32 13.82
C ASP A 345 -20.10 8.74 15.03
N MET A 346 -19.46 9.60 15.83
CA MET A 346 -18.56 9.19 16.92
C MET A 346 -19.25 8.30 17.96
N GLY A 347 -20.53 8.54 18.26
CA GLY A 347 -21.28 7.76 19.24
C GLY A 347 -21.44 6.29 18.86
N MET A 348 -21.71 5.99 17.59
CA MET A 348 -21.82 4.62 17.09
C MET A 348 -20.44 4.00 16.87
N ASN A 349 -19.53 4.77 16.28
CA ASN A 349 -18.21 4.27 15.91
C ASN A 349 -17.28 4.02 17.09
N SER A 350 -17.44 4.76 18.20
CA SER A 350 -16.73 4.47 19.45
C SER A 350 -17.12 3.10 20.02
N LYS A 351 -18.41 2.73 20.02
CA LYS A 351 -18.87 1.40 20.44
C LYS A 351 -18.26 0.28 19.58
N LYS A 352 -18.24 0.47 18.25
CA LYS A 352 -17.59 -0.48 17.33
C LYS A 352 -16.09 -0.59 17.63
N SER A 353 -15.42 0.53 17.86
CA SER A 353 -13.98 0.57 18.16
C SER A 353 -13.63 -0.14 19.47
N VAL A 354 -14.44 0.04 20.51
CA VAL A 354 -14.30 -0.68 21.79
C VAL A 354 -14.50 -2.18 21.59
N LEU A 355 -15.50 -2.60 20.81
CA LEU A 355 -15.72 -4.01 20.52
C LEU A 355 -14.54 -4.64 19.75
N VAL A 356 -13.99 -3.94 18.76
CA VAL A 356 -12.77 -4.36 18.04
C VAL A 356 -11.58 -4.47 18.99
N ALA A 357 -11.40 -3.51 19.90
CA ALA A 357 -10.35 -3.51 20.90
C ALA A 357 -10.45 -4.74 21.83
N LEU A 358 -11.64 -5.03 22.34
CA LEU A 358 -11.90 -6.17 23.23
C LEU A 358 -11.67 -7.50 22.55
N VAL A 359 -12.24 -7.71 21.35
CA VAL A 359 -12.08 -8.96 20.60
C VAL A 359 -10.61 -9.20 20.25
N THR A 360 -9.91 -8.16 19.80
CA THR A 360 -8.49 -8.22 19.51
C THR A 360 -7.68 -8.56 20.76
N GLY A 361 -7.92 -7.83 21.85
CA GLY A 361 -7.16 -8.00 23.08
C GLY A 361 -7.35 -9.38 23.71
N ILE A 362 -8.58 -9.91 23.73
CA ILE A 362 -8.86 -11.27 24.21
C ILE A 362 -8.19 -12.30 23.30
N SER A 363 -8.31 -12.17 21.98
CA SER A 363 -7.74 -13.12 21.03
C SER A 363 -6.22 -13.19 21.14
N VAL A 364 -5.56 -12.02 21.20
CA VAL A 364 -4.11 -11.92 21.38
C VAL A 364 -3.71 -12.47 22.76
N SER A 365 -4.45 -12.15 23.83
CA SER A 365 -4.17 -12.65 25.17
C SER A 365 -4.17 -14.17 25.22
N VAL A 366 -5.23 -14.80 24.71
CA VAL A 366 -5.40 -16.25 24.71
C VAL A 366 -4.29 -16.91 23.91
N VAL A 367 -4.03 -16.42 22.70
CA VAL A 367 -3.02 -17.01 21.81
C VAL A 367 -1.62 -16.90 22.42
N ILE A 368 -1.24 -15.71 22.90
CA ILE A 368 0.08 -15.51 23.50
C ILE A 368 0.22 -16.32 24.80
N ALA A 369 -0.83 -16.37 25.64
CA ALA A 369 -0.82 -17.17 26.87
C ALA A 369 -0.67 -18.66 26.59
N CYS A 370 -1.42 -19.19 25.60
CA CYS A 370 -1.30 -20.58 25.20
C CYS A 370 0.10 -20.90 24.69
N VAL A 371 0.66 -20.09 23.78
CA VAL A 371 1.99 -20.36 23.24
C VAL A 371 3.06 -20.30 24.33
N SER A 372 3.08 -19.24 25.13
CA SER A 372 4.10 -19.06 26.17
C SER A 372 4.02 -20.13 27.25
N SER A 373 2.82 -20.63 27.57
CA SER A 373 2.62 -21.73 28.53
C SER A 373 2.93 -23.11 27.94
N LEU A 374 2.69 -23.34 26.65
CA LEU A 374 2.88 -24.66 26.03
C LEU A 374 4.34 -24.92 25.66
N PHE A 375 5.06 -23.89 25.20
CA PHE A 375 6.36 -24.08 24.56
C PHE A 375 7.55 -23.70 25.44
N PHE A 376 7.37 -22.84 26.46
CA PHE A 376 8.53 -22.15 27.06
C PHE A 376 8.54 -22.09 28.59
N PHE A 377 7.40 -21.84 29.24
CA PHE A 377 7.35 -21.61 30.69
C PHE A 377 6.08 -22.20 31.34
N ASN A 378 5.83 -21.84 32.59
CA ASN A 378 4.64 -22.26 33.32
C ASN A 378 3.39 -21.44 32.95
N LEU A 379 2.22 -21.95 33.35
CA LEU A 379 0.92 -21.32 33.11
C LEU A 379 0.83 -19.89 33.68
N SER A 380 1.43 -19.64 34.85
CA SER A 380 1.38 -18.31 35.49
C SER A 380 2.12 -17.26 34.67
N TYR A 381 3.31 -17.60 34.16
CA TYR A 381 4.06 -16.76 33.24
C TYR A 381 3.25 -16.48 31.99
N GLY A 382 2.71 -17.52 31.35
CA GLY A 382 2.00 -17.33 30.08
C GLY A 382 0.73 -16.51 30.22
N LEU A 383 -0.04 -16.70 31.29
CA LEU A 383 -1.22 -15.87 31.58
C LEU A 383 -0.83 -14.40 31.79
N HIS A 384 0.23 -14.13 32.57
CA HIS A 384 0.71 -12.77 32.78
C HIS A 384 1.17 -12.13 31.46
N TYR A 385 1.97 -12.87 30.68
CA TYR A 385 2.49 -12.47 29.38
C TYR A 385 1.36 -12.14 28.39
N GLY A 386 0.41 -13.07 28.24
CA GLY A 386 -0.73 -12.91 27.35
C GLY A 386 -1.60 -11.72 27.74
N LEU A 387 -1.88 -11.56 29.04
CA LEU A 387 -2.73 -10.47 29.52
C LEU A 387 -2.10 -9.10 29.24
N VAL A 388 -0.81 -8.91 29.51
CA VAL A 388 -0.10 -7.65 29.20
C VAL A 388 -0.19 -7.34 27.70
N PHE A 389 0.17 -8.31 26.85
CA PHE A 389 0.26 -8.06 25.42
C PHE A 389 -1.06 -8.01 24.69
N GLY A 390 -2.07 -8.73 25.17
CA GLY A 390 -3.42 -8.59 24.67
C GLY A 390 -4.03 -7.25 25.04
N ILE A 391 -3.82 -6.74 26.25
CA ILE A 391 -4.30 -5.38 26.61
C ILE A 391 -3.60 -4.33 25.75
N ILE A 392 -2.27 -4.40 25.59
CA ILE A 392 -1.53 -3.48 24.73
C ILE A 392 -2.06 -3.52 23.29
N SER A 393 -2.18 -4.72 22.70
CA SER A 393 -2.64 -4.87 21.32
C SER A 393 -4.09 -4.40 21.15
N GLY A 394 -4.98 -4.75 22.09
CA GLY A 394 -6.38 -4.34 22.08
C GLY A 394 -6.53 -2.82 22.18
N LEU A 395 -5.81 -2.17 23.10
CA LEU A 395 -5.84 -0.72 23.26
C LEU A 395 -5.30 0.00 22.02
N ILE A 396 -4.16 -0.43 21.47
CA ILE A 396 -3.57 0.21 20.27
C ILE A 396 -4.51 0.07 19.07
N VAL A 397 -5.07 -1.13 18.84
CA VAL A 397 -6.01 -1.36 17.74
C VAL A 397 -7.32 -0.58 17.96
N GLY A 398 -7.78 -0.45 19.21
CA GLY A 398 -8.92 0.41 19.57
C GLY A 398 -8.66 1.89 19.28
N ILE A 399 -7.49 2.41 19.68
CA ILE A 399 -7.06 3.78 19.39
C ILE A 399 -7.00 4.00 17.88
N ALA A 400 -6.40 3.06 17.14
CA ALA A 400 -6.35 3.13 15.69
C ALA A 400 -7.75 3.13 15.06
N ALA A 401 -8.68 2.31 15.56
CA ALA A 401 -10.07 2.29 15.10
C ALA A 401 -10.78 3.64 15.35
N ILE A 402 -10.58 4.24 16.53
CA ILE A 402 -11.14 5.56 16.87
C ILE A 402 -10.55 6.64 15.96
N LEU A 403 -9.21 6.72 15.85
CA LEU A 403 -8.55 7.73 15.01
C LEU A 403 -8.96 7.59 13.54
N THR A 404 -9.05 6.34 13.05
CA THR A 404 -9.54 6.04 11.71
C THR A 404 -10.98 6.49 11.53
N SER A 405 -11.85 6.28 12.52
CA SER A 405 -13.22 6.77 12.47
C SER A 405 -13.30 8.29 12.47
N MET A 406 -12.52 8.95 13.33
CA MET A 406 -12.50 10.41 13.42
C MET A 406 -12.07 11.00 12.10
N LEU A 407 -11.00 10.43 11.51
CA LEU A 407 -10.54 10.82 10.20
C LEU A 407 -11.64 10.59 9.17
N LYS A 408 -12.23 9.40 9.03
CA LYS A 408 -13.22 9.14 7.97
C LYS A 408 -14.51 9.93 8.08
N SER A 409 -15.02 10.14 9.30
CA SER A 409 -16.25 10.91 9.50
C SER A 409 -16.02 12.43 9.42
N GLY A 410 -14.83 12.91 9.83
CA GLY A 410 -14.49 14.33 9.79
C GLY A 410 -13.88 14.79 8.46
N TRP A 411 -13.15 13.92 7.76
CA TRP A 411 -12.37 14.23 6.57
C TRP A 411 -13.16 13.90 5.31
N SER A 412 -13.63 14.93 4.62
CA SER A 412 -14.18 14.77 3.28
C SER A 412 -13.09 15.01 2.25
N SER A 413 -12.90 14.07 1.34
CA SER A 413 -12.02 14.22 0.17
C SER A 413 -12.87 14.33 -1.08
N THR A 414 -12.76 15.44 -1.80
CA THR A 414 -13.45 15.67 -3.07
C THR A 414 -12.43 15.91 -4.18
N MET A 415 -12.82 15.52 -5.39
CA MET A 415 -12.10 15.90 -6.61
C MET A 415 -12.51 17.31 -6.98
N LEU A 416 -11.55 18.15 -7.40
CA LEU A 416 -11.85 19.47 -7.91
C LEU A 416 -12.66 19.36 -9.21
N PRO A 417 -13.62 20.25 -9.43
CA PRO A 417 -14.22 20.43 -10.75
C PRO A 417 -13.16 20.70 -11.81
N GLU A 418 -13.37 20.16 -13.01
CA GLU A 418 -12.40 20.22 -14.11
C GLU A 418 -12.00 21.65 -14.50
N ASP A 419 -12.98 22.57 -14.47
CA ASP A 419 -12.82 24.00 -14.75
C ASP A 419 -11.97 24.77 -13.72
N GLN A 420 -11.73 24.19 -12.54
CA GLN A 420 -10.94 24.80 -11.48
C GLN A 420 -9.46 24.43 -11.54
N HIS A 421 -9.08 23.45 -12.37
CA HIS A 421 -7.67 23.12 -12.56
C HIS A 421 -6.98 24.25 -13.33
N THR A 422 -5.90 24.77 -12.75
CA THR A 422 -5.10 25.85 -13.38
C THR A 422 -3.82 25.33 -13.99
N ARG A 423 -3.32 24.18 -13.51
CA ARG A 423 -2.10 23.55 -13.97
C ARG A 423 -2.33 22.05 -14.21
N PRO A 424 -1.66 21.46 -15.22
CA PRO A 424 -1.69 20.00 -15.40
C PRO A 424 -1.17 19.28 -14.17
N ASN A 425 -1.76 18.13 -13.81
CA ASN A 425 -1.34 17.27 -12.71
C ASN A 425 -1.51 17.89 -11.31
N GLU A 426 -2.27 18.99 -11.20
CA GLU A 426 -2.50 19.70 -9.95
C GLU A 426 -3.26 18.84 -8.93
N GLY A 427 -4.28 18.10 -9.37
CA GLY A 427 -5.07 17.21 -8.51
C GLY A 427 -4.24 16.12 -7.81
N ILE A 428 -3.33 15.46 -8.55
CA ILE A 428 -2.46 14.42 -7.98
C ILE A 428 -1.44 15.01 -7.00
N ALA A 429 -0.89 16.19 -7.31
CA ALA A 429 0.03 16.88 -6.41
C ALA A 429 -0.67 17.26 -5.09
N HIS A 430 -1.90 17.80 -5.16
CA HIS A 430 -2.70 18.09 -3.97
C HIS A 430 -3.05 16.82 -3.19
N SER A 431 -3.40 15.73 -3.87
CA SER A 431 -3.66 14.41 -3.24
C SER A 431 -2.48 13.92 -2.40
N GLY A 432 -1.26 13.98 -2.95
CA GLY A 432 -0.05 13.61 -2.21
C GLY A 432 0.23 14.55 -1.03
N ARG A 433 0.08 15.86 -1.22
CA ARG A 433 0.28 16.85 -0.14
C ARG A 433 -0.73 16.68 0.99
N ASN A 434 -2.00 16.47 0.67
CA ASN A 434 -3.07 16.29 1.64
C ASN A 434 -2.89 15.00 2.45
N ALA A 435 -2.44 13.92 1.82
CA ALA A 435 -2.09 12.68 2.51
C ALA A 435 -0.95 12.90 3.53
N LEU A 436 0.10 13.63 3.14
CA LEU A 436 1.20 13.98 4.05
C LEU A 436 0.74 14.87 5.20
N LEU A 437 -0.13 15.85 4.94
CA LEU A 437 -0.70 16.71 5.99
C LEU A 437 -1.52 15.88 7.00
N GLY A 438 -2.36 14.96 6.50
CA GLY A 438 -3.10 14.03 7.36
C GLY A 438 -2.17 13.17 8.21
N ALA A 439 -1.13 12.60 7.60
CA ALA A 439 -0.12 11.81 8.31
C ALA A 439 0.60 12.61 9.39
N CYS A 440 1.06 13.83 9.09
CA CYS A 440 1.72 14.70 10.07
C CYS A 440 0.83 15.05 11.27
N PHE A 441 -0.49 15.11 11.10
CA PHE A 441 -1.42 15.43 12.18
C PHE A 441 -1.82 14.20 13.01
N PHE A 442 -2.22 13.11 12.36
CA PHE A 442 -2.77 11.93 13.05
C PHE A 442 -1.69 10.97 13.56
N ALA A 443 -0.50 10.95 12.96
CA ALA A 443 0.55 10.04 13.38
C ALA A 443 1.12 10.34 14.79
N PRO A 444 1.43 11.59 15.16
CA PRO A 444 1.84 11.91 16.53
C PRO A 444 0.75 11.58 17.55
N LEU A 445 -0.53 11.86 17.22
CA LEU A 445 -1.67 11.53 18.09
C LEU A 445 -1.78 10.02 18.32
N GLY A 446 -1.69 9.22 17.25
CA GLY A 446 -1.66 7.76 17.32
C GLY A 446 -0.48 7.23 18.11
N GLY A 447 0.72 7.79 17.91
CA GLY A 447 1.92 7.42 18.65
C GLY A 447 1.80 7.72 20.14
N ILE A 448 1.38 8.93 20.52
CA ILE A 448 1.24 9.33 21.93
C ILE A 448 0.19 8.45 22.62
N ALA A 449 -1.00 8.31 22.03
CA ALA A 449 -2.06 7.48 22.59
C ALA A 449 -1.62 6.02 22.74
N SER A 450 -0.88 5.49 21.77
CA SER A 450 -0.38 4.12 21.83
C SER A 450 0.75 3.95 22.85
N GLY A 451 1.60 4.95 23.05
CA GLY A 451 2.59 4.94 24.13
C GLY A 451 1.96 4.94 25.50
N ILE A 452 0.86 5.70 25.69
CA ILE A 452 0.05 5.64 26.91
C ILE A 452 -0.53 4.24 27.10
N ALA A 453 -1.09 3.63 26.05
CA ALA A 453 -1.58 2.25 26.10
C ALA A 453 -0.48 1.25 26.48
N CYS A 454 0.72 1.40 25.92
CA CYS A 454 1.89 0.61 26.32
C CYS A 454 2.29 0.87 27.77
N GLY A 455 2.25 2.12 28.24
CA GLY A 455 2.53 2.47 29.63
C GLY A 455 1.54 1.84 30.62
N ILE A 456 0.25 1.81 30.28
CA ILE A 456 -0.79 1.09 31.03
C ILE A 456 -0.47 -0.41 31.07
N GLY A 457 -0.20 -1.00 29.90
CA GLY A 457 0.12 -2.42 29.77
C GLY A 457 1.36 -2.85 30.55
N PHE A 458 2.49 -2.17 30.35
CA PHE A 458 3.74 -2.52 31.01
C PHE A 458 3.79 -2.09 32.47
N GLY A 459 3.24 -0.91 32.80
CA GLY A 459 3.33 -0.33 34.14
C GLY A 459 2.30 -0.92 35.11
N LEU A 460 1.01 -0.77 34.82
CA LEU A 460 -0.05 -1.16 35.76
C LEU A 460 -0.25 -2.67 35.80
N ILE A 461 -0.20 -3.31 34.64
CA ILE A 461 -0.49 -4.74 34.52
C ILE A 461 0.80 -5.55 34.62
N GLY A 462 1.80 -5.17 33.83
CA GLY A 462 3.10 -5.82 33.84
C GLY A 462 3.95 -5.50 35.07
N GLN A 463 3.63 -4.48 35.86
CA GLN A 463 4.43 -4.08 37.02
C GLN A 463 5.93 -3.87 36.67
N LEU A 464 6.20 -3.44 35.44
CA LEU A 464 7.55 -3.28 34.92
C LEU A 464 8.12 -1.94 35.36
N ALA A 465 9.21 -1.93 36.13
CA ALA A 465 9.82 -0.70 36.61
C ALA A 465 10.24 0.27 35.49
N THR A 466 10.60 -0.25 34.33
CA THR A 466 11.05 0.54 33.15
C THR A 466 9.93 0.89 32.17
N TRP A 467 8.65 0.74 32.58
CA TRP A 467 7.50 1.07 31.74
C TRP A 467 7.55 2.48 31.10
N PRO A 468 8.12 3.55 31.73
CA PRO A 468 8.17 4.86 31.08
C PRO A 468 9.06 4.87 29.83
N VAL A 469 10.19 4.16 29.89
CA VAL A 469 11.11 4.03 28.75
C VAL A 469 10.44 3.24 27.62
N MET A 470 9.73 2.18 27.97
CA MET A 470 8.95 1.40 27.00
C MET A 470 7.84 2.25 26.37
N ALA A 471 7.09 3.01 27.17
CA ALA A 471 6.04 3.90 26.67
C ALA A 471 6.59 4.91 25.64
N MET A 472 7.72 5.57 25.95
CA MET A 472 8.36 6.52 25.04
C MET A 472 8.86 5.85 23.74
N ALA A 473 9.49 4.67 23.85
CA ALA A 473 9.94 3.92 22.68
C ALA A 473 8.78 3.55 21.75
N PHE A 474 7.68 3.04 22.32
CA PHE A 474 6.47 2.71 21.58
C PHE A 474 5.77 3.95 21.01
N THR A 475 5.84 5.11 21.68
CA THR A 475 5.33 6.38 21.12
C THR A 475 6.02 6.72 19.81
N VAL A 476 7.35 6.76 19.80
CA VAL A 476 8.13 7.12 18.60
C VAL A 476 7.92 6.08 17.50
N MET A 477 8.00 4.80 17.86
CA MET A 477 7.86 3.70 16.90
C MET A 477 6.47 3.69 16.25
N LEU A 478 5.40 3.77 17.05
CA LEU A 478 4.04 3.73 16.52
C LEU A 478 3.68 5.03 15.81
N ALA A 479 4.25 6.19 16.18
CA ALA A 479 4.12 7.40 15.38
C ALA A 479 4.68 7.20 13.95
N ILE A 480 5.85 6.56 13.80
CA ILE A 480 6.40 6.27 12.46
C ILE A 480 5.49 5.32 11.68
N ILE A 481 4.94 4.30 12.34
CA ILE A 481 4.02 3.34 11.72
C ILE A 481 2.72 4.02 11.28
N PHE A 482 2.08 4.78 12.17
CA PHE A 482 0.88 5.54 11.82
C PHE A 482 1.17 6.55 10.70
N PHE A 483 2.36 7.17 10.70
CA PHE A 483 2.75 8.08 9.63
C PHE A 483 2.75 7.36 8.28
N VAL A 484 3.40 6.20 8.18
CA VAL A 484 3.46 5.43 6.93
C VAL A 484 2.07 4.94 6.51
N ILE A 485 1.27 4.45 7.46
CA ILE A 485 -0.09 3.97 7.18
C ILE A 485 -0.99 5.13 6.71
N PHE A 486 -0.97 6.28 7.38
CA PHE A 486 -1.79 7.43 6.99
C PHE A 486 -1.27 8.15 5.75
N ALA A 487 0.05 8.21 5.52
CA ALA A 487 0.64 8.83 4.33
C ALA A 487 0.39 8.01 3.08
N THR A 488 0.31 6.68 3.22
CA THR A 488 -0.13 5.81 2.12
C THR A 488 -1.65 5.84 1.98
N ALA A 489 -2.41 5.93 3.07
CA ALA A 489 -3.85 6.13 3.01
C ALA A 489 -4.23 7.57 2.58
N HIS A 490 -5.54 7.82 2.34
CA HIS A 490 -6.11 9.17 2.20
C HIS A 490 -5.42 10.10 1.18
N GLY A 491 -5.14 9.58 -0.02
CA GLY A 491 -4.59 10.35 -1.16
C GLY A 491 -3.21 9.90 -1.62
N GLY A 492 -2.41 9.26 -0.75
CA GLY A 492 -1.10 8.72 -1.11
C GLY A 492 -1.17 7.53 -2.06
N ILE A 493 -2.12 6.63 -1.84
CA ILE A 493 -2.41 5.50 -2.77
C ILE A 493 -2.75 6.03 -4.16
N ALA A 494 -3.60 7.06 -4.28
CA ALA A 494 -3.94 7.64 -5.58
C ALA A 494 -2.70 8.19 -6.30
N TRP A 495 -1.75 8.77 -5.55
CA TRP A 495 -0.46 9.22 -6.08
C TRP A 495 0.38 8.04 -6.58
N ILE A 496 0.50 6.95 -5.80
CA ILE A 496 1.26 5.75 -6.19
C ILE A 496 0.62 5.07 -7.41
N GLU A 497 -0.70 4.87 -7.40
CA GLU A 497 -1.48 4.31 -8.49
C GLU A 497 -1.27 5.11 -9.77
N TYR A 498 -1.36 6.43 -9.67
CA TYR A 498 -1.20 7.33 -10.80
C TYR A 498 0.18 7.20 -11.47
N TYR A 499 1.27 7.32 -10.72
CA TYR A 499 2.60 7.23 -11.31
C TYR A 499 2.94 5.81 -11.79
N THR A 500 2.42 4.78 -11.11
CA THR A 500 2.55 3.39 -11.57
C THR A 500 1.81 3.19 -12.88
N LEU A 501 0.60 3.75 -13.02
CA LEU A 501 -0.19 3.70 -14.25
C LEU A 501 0.55 4.38 -15.40
N ARG A 502 1.11 5.58 -15.14
CA ARG A 502 1.92 6.30 -16.14
C ARG A 502 3.13 5.48 -16.60
N TRP A 503 3.80 4.79 -15.70
CA TRP A 503 4.92 3.92 -16.06
C TRP A 503 4.49 2.76 -16.97
N TYR A 504 3.34 2.13 -16.69
CA TYR A 504 2.80 1.06 -17.54
C TYR A 504 2.39 1.57 -18.92
N LEU A 505 1.69 2.71 -19.00
CA LEU A 505 1.29 3.32 -20.28
C LEU A 505 2.50 3.77 -21.11
N TRP A 506 3.54 4.31 -20.46
CA TRP A 506 4.79 4.64 -21.13
C TRP A 506 5.50 3.39 -21.67
N ARG A 507 5.58 2.32 -20.86
CA ARG A 507 6.20 1.05 -21.27
C ARG A 507 5.45 0.37 -22.41
N ALA A 508 4.13 0.55 -22.48
CA ALA A 508 3.30 0.09 -23.59
C ALA A 508 3.46 0.94 -24.87
N GLY A 509 4.19 2.06 -24.82
CA GLY A 509 4.38 2.96 -25.95
C GLY A 509 3.23 3.93 -26.18
N SER A 510 2.15 3.84 -25.40
CA SER A 510 0.92 4.62 -25.54
C SER A 510 1.12 6.13 -25.30
N MET A 511 2.08 6.51 -24.45
CA MET A 511 2.39 7.92 -24.19
C MET A 511 3.89 8.13 -23.85
N PRO A 512 4.43 9.36 -23.98
CA PRO A 512 5.80 9.69 -23.57
C PRO A 512 5.97 9.82 -22.05
N VAL A 513 7.23 9.75 -21.59
CA VAL A 513 7.62 9.98 -20.17
C VAL A 513 7.19 11.38 -19.71
N ASP A 514 7.59 12.41 -20.45
CA ASP A 514 7.21 13.79 -20.17
C ASP A 514 5.95 14.16 -20.96
N TYR A 515 4.82 13.73 -20.43
CA TYR A 515 3.53 13.87 -21.10
C TYR A 515 3.04 15.31 -21.14
N VAL A 516 3.33 16.11 -20.11
CA VAL A 516 2.99 17.53 -20.08
C VAL A 516 3.74 18.28 -21.19
N ARG A 517 5.06 18.09 -21.31
CA ARG A 517 5.84 18.72 -22.38
C ARG A 517 5.37 18.32 -23.77
N PHE A 518 4.95 17.06 -23.95
CA PHE A 518 4.36 16.60 -25.20
C PHE A 518 3.03 17.31 -25.52
N LEU A 519 2.14 17.43 -24.54
CA LEU A 519 0.83 18.07 -24.73
C LEU A 519 0.95 19.58 -24.95
N ASP A 520 1.86 20.24 -24.22
CA ASP A 520 2.19 21.65 -24.43
C ASP A 520 2.77 21.86 -25.84
N ALA A 521 3.72 21.02 -26.28
CA ALA A 521 4.25 21.07 -27.65
C ALA A 521 3.14 20.86 -28.70
N ALA A 522 2.27 19.86 -28.53
CA ALA A 522 1.13 19.66 -29.43
C ALA A 522 0.15 20.85 -29.43
N SER A 523 0.09 21.60 -28.33
CA SER A 523 -0.68 22.85 -28.25
C SER A 523 -0.01 23.99 -29.02
N GLU A 524 1.32 24.11 -28.93
CA GLU A 524 2.10 25.08 -29.72
C GLU A 524 1.91 24.89 -31.24
N TYR A 525 1.72 23.64 -31.70
CA TYR A 525 1.44 23.32 -33.10
C TYR A 525 -0.04 23.42 -33.51
N ALA A 526 -0.91 23.96 -32.65
CA ALA A 526 -2.36 24.08 -32.88
C ALA A 526 -3.11 22.75 -33.15
N LEU A 527 -2.51 21.60 -32.81
CA LEU A 527 -3.19 20.30 -32.83
C LEU A 527 -4.06 20.15 -31.58
N LEU A 528 -3.56 20.62 -30.43
CA LEU A 528 -4.29 20.74 -29.19
C LEU A 528 -4.50 22.21 -28.82
N ARG A 529 -5.37 22.45 -27.85
CA ARG A 529 -5.55 23.71 -27.15
C ARG A 529 -5.55 23.43 -25.65
N LYS A 530 -4.87 24.27 -24.89
CA LYS A 530 -4.87 24.21 -23.43
C LYS A 530 -6.11 24.91 -22.87
N VAL A 531 -6.84 24.24 -21.99
CA VAL A 531 -8.07 24.74 -21.34
C VAL A 531 -7.90 24.54 -19.84
N GLY A 532 -7.60 25.63 -19.11
CA GLY A 532 -7.21 25.54 -17.70
C GLY A 532 -5.99 24.61 -17.52
N GLY A 533 -6.16 23.57 -16.70
CA GLY A 533 -5.18 22.50 -16.48
C GLY A 533 -5.25 21.34 -17.48
N GLY A 534 -6.27 21.31 -18.33
CA GLY A 534 -6.53 20.25 -19.31
C GLY A 534 -6.15 20.61 -20.75
N TYR A 535 -6.34 19.64 -21.64
CA TYR A 535 -6.06 19.78 -23.07
C TYR A 535 -7.25 19.30 -23.90
N MET A 536 -7.60 20.01 -24.96
CA MET A 536 -8.59 19.59 -25.93
C MET A 536 -7.99 19.55 -27.32
N PHE A 537 -8.50 18.71 -28.21
CA PHE A 537 -8.15 18.83 -29.63
C PHE A 537 -8.67 20.16 -30.17
N SER A 538 -7.88 20.81 -31.02
CA SER A 538 -8.26 22.11 -31.60
C SER A 538 -9.57 22.04 -32.38
N HIS A 539 -9.90 20.85 -32.91
CA HIS A 539 -11.21 20.56 -33.47
C HIS A 539 -11.61 19.09 -33.35
N ARG A 540 -12.92 18.83 -33.28
CA ARG A 540 -13.51 17.48 -33.25
C ARG A 540 -13.15 16.63 -34.46
N LEU A 541 -13.00 17.22 -35.65
CA LEU A 541 -12.56 16.49 -36.85
C LEU A 541 -11.11 16.00 -36.76
N VAL A 542 -10.23 16.77 -36.09
CA VAL A 542 -8.83 16.37 -35.87
C VAL A 542 -8.78 15.22 -34.86
N LEU A 543 -9.59 15.32 -33.80
CA LEU A 543 -9.80 14.24 -32.84
C LEU A 543 -10.28 12.95 -33.55
N GLU A 544 -11.35 13.03 -34.34
CA GLU A 544 -11.92 11.87 -35.03
C GLU A 544 -10.93 11.26 -36.05
N TYR A 545 -10.15 12.09 -36.75
CA TYR A 545 -9.09 11.62 -37.66
C TYR A 545 -8.05 10.75 -36.94
N PHE A 546 -7.48 11.25 -35.84
CA PHE A 546 -6.47 10.53 -35.05
C PHE A 546 -7.05 9.28 -34.37
N ALA A 547 -8.28 9.35 -33.86
CA ALA A 547 -8.96 8.20 -33.26
C ALA A 547 -9.20 7.08 -34.28
N HIS A 548 -9.62 7.42 -35.50
CA HIS A 548 -9.80 6.46 -36.58
C HIS A 548 -8.49 5.83 -37.03
N GLN A 549 -7.41 6.63 -37.12
CA GLN A 549 -6.08 6.12 -37.45
C GLN A 549 -5.61 5.07 -36.45
N PHE A 550 -5.80 5.31 -35.14
CA PHE A 550 -5.43 4.35 -34.10
C PHE A 550 -6.23 3.05 -34.22
N ALA A 551 -7.55 3.15 -34.41
CA ALA A 551 -8.43 1.99 -34.53
C ALA A 551 -8.14 1.11 -35.77
N GLN A 552 -7.47 1.66 -36.79
CA GLN A 552 -7.01 0.91 -37.96
C GLN A 552 -5.65 0.25 -37.74
N SER A 553 -4.76 0.86 -36.95
CA SER A 553 -3.43 0.30 -36.68
C SER A 553 -3.42 -0.81 -35.61
N ASP A 554 -4.45 -0.85 -34.75
CA ASP A 554 -4.57 -1.80 -33.64
C ASP A 554 -5.50 -3.00 -33.97
N ARG A 555 -5.98 -3.08 -35.21
CA ARG A 555 -6.60 -4.28 -35.80
C ARG A 555 -5.53 -5.12 -36.50
#